data_AF-A0A350QE57-F1
#
_entry.id   AF-A0A350QE57-F1
#
_cell.length_a   1.000
_cell.length_b   1.000
_cell.length_c   1.000
_cell.angle_alpha   90.00
_cell.angle_beta   90.00
_cell.angle_gamma   90.00
#
_symmetry.space_group_name_H-M   'P 1'
#
loop_
_entity.id
_entity.type
_entity.pdbx_description
1 polymer ?
#
loop_
_entity_poly.entity_id
_entity_poly.type
_entity_poly.pdbx_seq_one_letter_code
_entity_poly.pdbx_strand_id
1 'polypeptide(L)'
;MSIFLKPYVWLVVGVLSLSFQVTAVTVQFNSDRNSACWQVIEQRKPGFCRLYFQFTGTKPDSVYADQASLSNSMSDYPVKRSSYPTSFQQLEYALQFFQYSAQRFKIRNNLVFIRSDNGAVQLNMGILTSASGGYSYLLADNDNQIKQLIADLQKTDPQSTRYQRSIEQLFQN
;
A
#
# COMPACT_ATOMS: atom_id res chain seq x y z
N MET A 1 53.81 -0.03 -23.90
CA MET A 1 52.78 -0.75 -24.69
C MET A 1 51.45 -0.48 -24.02
N SER A 2 50.70 0.46 -24.60
CA SER A 2 49.65 1.22 -23.93
C SER A 2 48.29 0.56 -24.13
N ILE A 3 47.76 -0.06 -23.07
CA ILE A 3 46.42 -0.67 -23.04
C ILE A 3 45.41 0.42 -22.63
N PHE A 4 45.21 1.39 -23.50
CA PHE A 4 44.14 2.38 -23.39
C PHE A 4 43.63 2.63 -24.79
N LEU A 5 42.52 2.01 -25.19
CA LEU A 5 41.67 2.40 -26.33
C LEU A 5 40.57 1.36 -26.57
N LYS A 6 39.58 1.24 -25.68
CA LYS A 6 38.24 0.73 -26.07
C LYS A 6 37.13 1.45 -25.28
N PRO A 7 36.41 2.42 -25.90
CA PRO A 7 35.37 3.21 -25.24
C PRO A 7 34.06 2.44 -24.95
N TYR A 8 33.93 1.21 -25.46
CA TYR A 8 32.70 0.42 -25.33
C TYR A 8 32.52 -0.28 -23.98
N VAL A 9 33.61 -0.51 -23.22
CA VAL A 9 33.55 -1.27 -21.95
C VAL A 9 32.92 -0.43 -20.83
N TRP A 10 33.03 0.90 -20.89
CA TRP A 10 32.43 1.80 -19.90
C TRP A 10 30.93 2.01 -20.08
N LEU A 11 30.39 1.78 -21.28
CA LEU A 11 28.98 2.00 -21.58
C LEU A 11 28.08 0.87 -21.02
N VAL A 12 28.60 -0.36 -20.95
CA VAL A 12 27.85 -1.51 -20.42
C VAL A 12 27.80 -1.50 -18.89
N VAL A 13 28.79 -0.94 -18.20
CA VAL A 13 28.80 -0.83 -16.73
C VAL A 13 27.95 0.34 -16.21
N GLY A 14 27.83 1.42 -16.99
CA GLY A 14 27.03 2.60 -16.61
C GLY A 14 25.51 2.37 -16.61
N VAL A 15 25.01 1.46 -17.44
CA VAL A 15 23.55 1.21 -17.57
C VAL A 15 23.01 0.26 -16.50
N LEU A 16 23.87 -0.53 -15.85
CA LEU A 16 23.48 -1.45 -14.76
C LEU A 16 23.37 -0.77 -13.39
N SER A 17 23.66 0.53 -13.30
CA SER A 17 23.67 1.29 -12.04
C SER A 17 22.50 2.27 -11.90
N LEU A 18 21.47 2.16 -12.76
CA LEU A 18 20.16 2.80 -12.53
C LEU A 18 19.42 2.04 -11.43
N SER A 19 19.94 2.14 -10.21
CA SER A 19 19.21 1.89 -8.99
C SER A 19 18.04 2.87 -9.00
N PHE A 20 16.86 2.44 -9.46
CA PHE A 20 15.63 3.17 -9.22
C PHE A 20 15.55 3.40 -7.72
N GLN A 21 15.80 4.62 -7.27
CA GLN A 21 15.53 5.01 -5.90
C GLN A 21 14.01 4.96 -5.75
N VAL A 22 13.50 3.81 -5.30
CA VAL A 22 12.11 3.66 -4.91
C VAL A 22 11.94 4.50 -3.65
N THR A 23 11.56 5.76 -3.82
CA THR A 23 11.27 6.63 -2.69
C THR A 23 10.07 6.05 -1.96
N ALA A 24 10.26 5.74 -0.68
CA ALA A 24 9.19 5.25 0.18
C ALA A 24 8.05 6.27 0.19
N VAL A 25 6.83 5.79 -0.05
CA VAL A 25 5.64 6.62 0.00
C VAL A 25 5.16 6.66 1.45
N THR A 26 5.46 7.73 2.16
CA THR A 26 4.98 7.96 3.53
C THR A 26 3.64 8.70 3.49
N VAL A 27 2.74 8.41 4.44
CA VAL A 27 1.44 9.08 4.54
C VAL A 27 1.38 10.03 5.73
N GLN A 28 0.69 11.15 5.55
CA GLN A 28 0.31 12.08 6.59
C GLN A 28 -1.21 12.08 6.74
N PHE A 29 -1.70 11.66 7.90
CA PHE A 29 -3.13 11.71 8.22
C PHE A 29 -3.55 13.12 8.57
N ASN A 30 -4.69 13.57 8.04
CA ASN A 30 -5.23 14.90 8.32
C ASN A 30 -5.92 14.91 9.70
N SER A 31 -5.35 15.62 10.68
CA SER A 31 -5.88 15.67 12.05
C SER A 31 -7.33 16.13 12.11
N ASP A 32 -7.64 17.21 11.41
CA ASP A 32 -8.93 17.90 11.54
C ASP A 32 -10.06 17.09 10.91
N ARG A 33 -9.83 16.59 9.69
CA ARG A 33 -10.77 15.75 8.95
C ARG A 33 -10.97 14.37 9.60
N ASN A 34 -9.98 13.89 10.34
CA ASN A 34 -10.03 12.56 10.95
C ASN A 34 -10.49 12.58 12.41
N SER A 35 -10.65 13.76 13.03
CA SER A 35 -11.07 13.90 14.44
C SER A 35 -12.26 13.00 14.82
N ALA A 36 -13.35 13.04 14.04
CA ALA A 36 -14.51 12.17 14.27
C ALA A 36 -14.21 10.68 14.05
N CYS A 37 -13.36 10.35 13.07
CA CYS A 37 -12.99 8.97 12.78
C CYS A 37 -12.12 8.37 13.91
N TRP A 38 -11.21 9.17 14.47
CA TRP A 38 -10.43 8.78 15.64
C TRP A 38 -11.31 8.46 16.84
N GLN A 39 -12.38 9.23 17.08
CA GLN A 39 -13.34 8.91 18.15
C GLN A 39 -13.97 7.52 17.96
N VAL A 40 -14.35 7.14 16.74
CA VAL A 40 -14.92 5.81 16.47
C VAL A 40 -13.90 4.71 16.78
N ILE A 41 -12.65 4.91 16.34
CA ILE A 41 -11.56 3.95 16.52
C ILE A 41 -11.18 3.80 18.01
N GLU A 42 -10.95 4.93 18.69
CA GLU A 42 -10.47 4.97 20.07
C GLU A 42 -11.54 4.59 21.08
N GLN A 43 -12.78 5.09 20.91
CA GLN A 43 -13.90 4.79 21.80
C GLN A 43 -14.57 3.46 21.49
N ARG A 44 -14.06 2.73 20.48
CA ARG A 44 -14.57 1.41 20.05
C ARG A 44 -16.07 1.40 19.76
N LYS A 45 -16.60 2.51 19.25
CA LYS A 45 -18.02 2.64 18.91
C LYS A 45 -18.29 1.97 17.56
N PRO A 46 -19.41 1.24 17.41
CA PRO A 46 -19.85 0.80 16.10
C PRO A 46 -20.02 1.98 15.15
N GLY A 47 -19.74 1.75 13.87
CA GLY A 47 -19.90 2.78 12.85
C GLY A 47 -18.92 2.65 11.70
N PHE A 48 -18.97 3.66 10.84
CA PHE A 48 -18.19 3.77 9.63
C PHE A 48 -17.52 5.13 9.58
N CYS A 49 -16.24 5.19 9.21
CA CYS A 49 -15.57 6.45 8.95
C CYS A 49 -14.46 6.33 7.89
N ARG A 50 -14.04 7.48 7.37
CA ARG A 50 -12.97 7.59 6.38
C ARG A 50 -11.77 8.29 7.01
N LEU A 51 -10.64 7.59 7.08
CA LEU A 51 -9.35 8.14 7.52
C LEU A 51 -8.65 8.77 6.32
N TYR A 52 -8.77 10.07 6.18
CA TYR A 52 -8.14 10.84 5.11
C TYR A 52 -6.63 10.98 5.33
N PHE A 53 -5.88 10.77 4.27
CA PHE A 53 -4.44 10.95 4.27
C PHE A 53 -3.98 11.67 3.01
N GLN A 54 -2.79 12.24 3.09
CA GLN A 54 -2.03 12.76 1.98
C GLN A 54 -0.68 12.06 1.94
N PHE A 55 -0.08 11.97 0.77
CA PHE A 55 1.28 11.47 0.66
C PHE A 55 2.26 12.59 0.97
N THR A 56 3.31 12.29 1.72
CA THR A 56 4.40 13.24 1.93
C THR A 56 5.38 13.15 0.77
N GLY A 57 5.70 14.28 0.15
CA GLY A 57 6.55 14.35 -1.03
C GLY A 57 5.77 14.19 -2.35
N THR A 58 6.50 14.08 -3.45
CA THR A 58 5.92 13.96 -4.79
C THR A 58 5.42 12.54 -5.00
N LYS A 59 4.10 12.32 -4.93
CA LYS A 59 3.50 11.07 -5.37
C LYS A 59 3.73 10.92 -6.88
N PRO A 60 4.20 9.77 -7.40
CA PRO A 60 4.16 9.54 -8.83
C PRO A 60 2.71 9.70 -9.31
N ASP A 61 2.55 10.47 -10.39
CA ASP A 61 1.26 10.65 -11.06
C ASP A 61 0.83 9.29 -11.60
N SER A 62 0.05 8.61 -10.79
CA SER A 62 -0.28 7.20 -10.97
C SER A 62 -1.46 7.07 -11.91
N VAL A 63 -1.54 5.95 -12.62
CA VAL A 63 -2.63 5.68 -13.57
C VAL A 63 -3.80 4.99 -12.88
N TYR A 64 -4.99 5.10 -13.47
CA TYR A 64 -6.09 4.21 -13.09
C TYR A 64 -5.69 2.77 -13.42
N ALA A 65 -6.00 1.85 -12.52
CA ALA A 65 -5.69 0.44 -12.73
C ALA A 65 -6.67 -0.17 -13.74
N ASP A 66 -6.20 -1.17 -14.49
CA ASP A 66 -7.06 -1.97 -15.35
C ASP A 66 -8.09 -2.76 -14.50
N GLN A 67 -9.34 -2.80 -14.97
CA GLN A 67 -10.42 -3.43 -14.22
C GLN A 67 -10.28 -4.95 -14.14
N ALA A 68 -9.80 -5.61 -15.20
CA ALA A 68 -9.64 -7.06 -15.21
C ALA A 68 -8.54 -7.47 -14.22
N SER A 69 -7.39 -6.77 -14.28
CA SER A 69 -6.28 -6.95 -13.34
C SER A 69 -6.73 -6.78 -11.88
N LEU A 70 -7.49 -5.72 -11.57
CA LEU A 70 -7.97 -5.50 -10.20
C LEU A 70 -9.02 -6.52 -9.73
N SER A 71 -9.89 -6.99 -10.64
CA SER A 71 -10.91 -7.98 -10.31
C SER A 71 -10.27 -9.30 -9.86
N ASN A 72 -9.22 -9.72 -10.57
CA ASN A 72 -8.44 -10.91 -10.24
C ASN A 72 -7.69 -10.71 -8.92
N SER A 73 -6.96 -9.60 -8.78
CA SER A 73 -6.19 -9.34 -7.56
C SER A 73 -7.07 -9.21 -6.32
N MET A 74 -8.28 -8.66 -6.44
CA MET A 74 -9.22 -8.51 -5.32
C MET A 74 -9.72 -9.87 -4.80
N SER A 75 -9.86 -10.86 -5.68
CA SER A 75 -10.25 -12.22 -5.32
C SER A 75 -9.10 -12.99 -4.67
N ASP A 76 -7.87 -12.83 -5.18
CA ASP A 76 -6.70 -13.59 -4.73
C ASP A 76 -6.03 -13.00 -3.48
N TYR A 77 -6.13 -11.68 -3.29
CA TYR A 77 -5.46 -10.96 -2.21
C TYR A 77 -5.78 -11.52 -0.81
N PRO A 78 -7.06 -11.78 -0.43
CA PRO A 78 -7.38 -12.33 0.87
C PRO A 78 -6.70 -13.69 1.12
N VAL A 79 -6.71 -14.57 0.11
CA VAL A 79 -6.10 -15.90 0.17
C VAL A 79 -4.58 -15.77 0.33
N LYS A 80 -3.96 -14.88 -0.45
CA LYS A 80 -2.52 -14.63 -0.34
C LYS A 80 -2.14 -14.06 1.02
N ARG A 81 -2.86 -13.07 1.53
CA ARG A 81 -2.62 -12.52 2.86
C ARG A 81 -2.78 -13.61 3.93
N SER A 82 -3.85 -14.40 3.90
CA SER A 82 -4.07 -15.46 4.89
C SER A 82 -3.08 -16.62 4.81
N SER A 83 -2.35 -16.78 3.69
CA SER A 83 -1.32 -17.81 3.54
C SER A 83 -0.09 -17.59 4.43
N TYR A 84 0.10 -16.38 4.96
CA TYR A 84 1.17 -16.09 5.90
C TYR A 84 0.82 -16.53 7.32
N PRO A 85 1.69 -17.29 8.01
CA PRO A 85 1.32 -18.02 9.23
C PRO A 85 1.16 -17.14 10.47
N THR A 86 1.69 -15.91 10.47
CA THR A 86 1.61 -15.02 11.64
C THR A 86 0.87 -13.73 11.32
N SER A 87 0.13 -13.20 12.28
CA SER A 87 -0.56 -11.91 12.16
C SER A 87 0.39 -10.76 11.82
N PHE A 88 1.65 -10.86 12.27
CA PHE A 88 2.72 -9.92 11.93
C PHE A 88 3.08 -9.96 10.44
N GLN A 89 3.28 -11.15 9.87
CA GLN A 89 3.59 -11.30 8.43
C GLN A 89 2.41 -10.88 7.55
N GLN A 90 1.17 -11.17 7.98
CA GLN A 90 -0.04 -10.71 7.29
C GLN A 90 -0.11 -9.18 7.25
N LEU A 91 0.26 -8.53 8.36
CA LEU A 91 0.33 -7.07 8.46
C LEU A 91 1.46 -6.50 7.61
N GLU A 92 2.66 -7.09 7.65
CA GLU A 92 3.81 -6.69 6.82
C GLU A 92 3.46 -6.81 5.33
N TYR A 93 2.76 -7.88 4.95
CA TYR A 93 2.25 -8.05 3.58
C TYR A 93 1.25 -6.96 3.20
N ALA A 94 0.29 -6.64 4.07
CA ALA A 94 -0.71 -5.60 3.82
C ALA A 94 -0.07 -4.21 3.69
N LEU A 95 0.95 -3.91 4.50
CA LEU A 95 1.72 -2.67 4.42
C LEU A 95 2.47 -2.56 3.09
N GLN A 96 3.21 -3.61 2.69
CA GLN A 96 3.91 -3.64 1.40
C GLN A 96 2.93 -3.59 0.21
N PHE A 97 1.75 -4.21 0.34
CA PHE A 97 0.69 -4.13 -0.66
C PHE A 97 0.17 -2.70 -0.84
N PHE A 98 -0.07 -1.98 0.27
CA PHE A 98 -0.44 -0.56 0.22
C PHE A 98 0.63 0.26 -0.51
N GLN A 99 1.90 0.09 -0.14
CA GLN A 99 3.01 0.86 -0.72
C GLN A 99 3.19 0.55 -2.21
N TYR A 100 3.18 -0.73 -2.59
CA TYR A 100 3.21 -1.18 -3.98
C TYR A 100 2.08 -0.54 -4.80
N SER A 101 0.87 -0.55 -4.25
CA SER A 101 -0.33 0.00 -4.91
C SER A 101 -0.26 1.52 -5.03
N ALA A 102 0.21 2.21 -3.98
CA ALA A 102 0.36 3.66 -3.97
C ALA A 102 1.37 4.17 -5.02
N GLN A 103 2.39 3.36 -5.33
CA GLN A 103 3.42 3.67 -6.33
C GLN A 103 2.94 3.45 -7.77
N ARG A 104 2.03 2.50 -8.00
CA ARG A 104 1.63 2.07 -9.35
C ARG A 104 0.25 2.57 -9.78
N PHE A 105 -0.67 2.72 -8.83
CA PHE A 105 -2.07 2.96 -9.12
C PHE A 105 -2.61 4.21 -8.41
N LYS A 106 -3.64 4.79 -8.99
CA LYS A 106 -4.45 5.79 -8.29
C LYS A 106 -5.18 5.09 -7.15
N ILE A 107 -4.75 5.36 -5.92
CA ILE A 107 -5.47 4.94 -4.71
C ILE A 107 -6.31 6.10 -4.18
N ARG A 108 -7.44 5.78 -3.55
CA ARG A 108 -8.28 6.76 -2.86
C ARG A 108 -7.50 7.36 -1.70
N ASN A 109 -7.60 8.67 -1.49
CA ASN A 109 -6.93 9.43 -0.43
C ASN A 109 -7.56 9.22 0.98
N ASN A 110 -8.20 8.08 1.20
CA ASN A 110 -8.69 7.68 2.50
C ASN A 110 -8.66 6.17 2.66
N LEU A 111 -8.52 5.74 3.90
CA LEU A 111 -8.78 4.37 4.33
C LEU A 111 -10.20 4.30 4.91
N VAL A 112 -10.91 3.24 4.58
CA VAL A 112 -12.28 3.02 5.07
C VAL A 112 -12.22 2.16 6.32
N PHE A 113 -12.62 2.73 7.45
CA PHE A 113 -12.75 2.03 8.72
C PHE A 113 -14.21 1.66 8.98
N ILE A 114 -14.43 0.42 9.38
CA ILE A 114 -15.75 -0.12 9.75
C ILE A 114 -15.60 -0.84 11.09
N ARG A 115 -16.48 -0.54 12.04
CA ARG A 115 -16.71 -1.36 13.24
C ARG A 115 -18.16 -1.80 13.26
N SER A 116 -18.37 -3.10 13.22
CA SER A 116 -19.69 -3.72 13.32
C SER A 116 -20.16 -3.78 14.78
N ASP A 117 -21.46 -3.95 14.99
CA ASP A 117 -22.05 -4.04 16.34
C ASP A 117 -21.55 -5.24 17.15
N ASN A 118 -21.12 -6.31 16.46
CA ASN A 118 -20.51 -7.50 17.07
C ASN A 118 -19.02 -7.31 17.45
N GLY A 119 -18.48 -6.10 17.29
CA GLY A 119 -17.09 -5.77 17.60
C GLY A 119 -16.07 -6.10 16.51
N ALA A 120 -16.49 -6.71 15.38
CA ALA A 120 -15.61 -6.91 14.24
C ALA A 120 -15.17 -5.56 13.65
N VAL A 121 -13.90 -5.43 13.30
CA VAL A 121 -13.34 -4.21 12.71
C VAL A 121 -12.70 -4.51 11.37
N GLN A 122 -12.68 -3.52 10.48
CA GLN A 122 -12.03 -3.61 9.18
C GLN A 122 -11.44 -2.27 8.80
N LEU A 123 -10.24 -2.28 8.25
CA LEU A 123 -9.59 -1.13 7.65
C LEU A 123 -9.23 -1.47 6.21
N ASN A 124 -9.79 -0.72 5.27
CA ASN A 124 -9.69 -1.02 3.84
C ASN A 124 -9.04 0.12 3.04
N MET A 125 -8.30 -0.21 1.99
CA MET A 125 -7.81 0.73 0.99
C MET A 125 -8.57 0.58 -0.32
N GLY A 126 -8.85 1.68 -1.01
CA GLY A 126 -9.42 1.67 -2.36
C GLY A 126 -8.40 1.92 -3.47
N ILE A 127 -8.31 1.03 -4.46
CA ILE A 127 -7.58 1.26 -5.73
C ILE A 127 -8.59 1.62 -6.83
N LEU A 128 -8.33 2.69 -7.57
CA LEU A 128 -9.28 3.27 -8.53
C LEU A 128 -9.06 2.71 -9.95
N THR A 129 -10.16 2.32 -10.60
CA THR A 129 -10.22 2.03 -12.04
C THR A 129 -10.72 3.23 -12.85
N SER A 130 -11.36 4.20 -12.19
CA SER A 130 -11.84 5.45 -12.79
C SER A 130 -12.04 6.52 -11.70
N ALA A 131 -12.55 7.70 -12.08
CA ALA A 131 -12.81 8.79 -11.12
C ALA A 131 -13.85 8.42 -10.04
N SER A 132 -14.80 7.54 -10.37
CA SER A 132 -15.88 7.11 -9.46
C SER A 132 -15.83 5.62 -9.08
N GLY A 133 -15.05 4.81 -9.79
CA GLY A 133 -14.96 3.36 -9.61
C GLY A 133 -13.64 2.87 -9.01
N GLY A 134 -13.68 1.69 -8.40
CA GLY A 134 -12.49 1.04 -7.84
C GLY A 134 -12.82 -0.20 -7.01
N TYR A 135 -11.78 -0.88 -6.56
CA TYR A 135 -11.85 -2.06 -5.69
C TYR A 135 -11.30 -1.75 -4.30
N SER A 136 -11.86 -2.41 -3.29
CA SER A 136 -11.51 -2.24 -1.88
C SER A 136 -10.75 -3.47 -1.38
N TYR A 137 -9.65 -3.24 -0.68
CA TYR A 137 -8.75 -4.27 -0.16
C TYR A 137 -8.62 -4.16 1.35
N LEU A 138 -8.87 -5.28 2.06
CA LEU A 138 -8.79 -5.35 3.52
C LEU A 138 -7.34 -5.36 4.00
N LEU A 139 -6.90 -4.27 4.63
CA LEU A 139 -5.54 -4.17 5.14
C LEU A 139 -5.40 -4.76 6.55
N ALA A 140 -6.40 -4.56 7.41
CA ALA A 140 -6.39 -5.03 8.80
C ALA A 140 -7.81 -5.28 9.30
N ASP A 141 -7.98 -6.24 10.22
CA ASP A 141 -9.29 -6.70 10.71
C ASP A 141 -9.39 -6.84 12.24
N ASN A 142 -8.39 -6.33 12.96
CA ASN A 142 -8.40 -6.24 14.42
C ASN A 142 -7.73 -4.95 14.89
N ASP A 143 -8.08 -4.52 16.11
CA ASP A 143 -7.64 -3.24 16.68
C ASP A 143 -6.11 -3.10 16.73
N ASN A 144 -5.39 -4.18 17.04
CA ASN A 144 -3.93 -4.15 17.14
C ASN A 144 -3.27 -3.95 15.77
N GLN A 145 -3.71 -4.71 14.76
CA GLN A 145 -3.23 -4.55 13.39
C GLN A 145 -3.56 -3.16 12.84
N ILE A 146 -4.76 -2.63 13.12
CA ILE A 146 -5.17 -1.31 12.66
C ILE A 146 -4.24 -0.22 13.21
N LYS A 147 -3.99 -0.23 14.53
CA LYS A 147 -3.08 0.74 15.16
C LYS A 147 -1.66 0.64 14.61
N GLN A 148 -1.15 -0.59 14.51
CA GLN A 148 0.20 -0.84 14.01
C GLN A 148 0.35 -0.41 12.55
N LEU A 149 -0.62 -0.76 11.68
CA LEU A 149 -0.60 -0.35 10.28
C LEU A 149 -0.61 1.17 10.13
N ILE A 150 -1.49 1.87 10.85
CA ILE A 150 -1.59 3.33 10.79
C ILE A 150 -0.26 3.97 11.20
N ALA A 151 0.35 3.49 12.28
CA ALA A 151 1.64 3.98 12.73
C ALA A 151 2.75 3.69 11.70
N ASP A 152 2.78 2.51 11.10
CA ASP A 152 3.80 2.12 10.13
C ASP A 152 3.66 2.85 8.78
N LEU A 153 2.44 3.21 8.37
CA LEU A 153 2.21 4.04 7.18
C LEU A 153 2.80 5.46 7.32
N GLN A 154 2.97 5.95 8.55
CA GLN A 154 3.57 7.26 8.84
C GLN A 154 5.10 7.23 8.92
N LYS A 155 5.72 6.05 8.90
CA LYS A 155 7.18 5.91 9.03
C LYS A 155 7.86 6.02 7.67
N THR A 156 9.01 6.71 7.67
CA THR A 156 9.92 6.82 6.52
C THR A 156 11.02 5.76 6.60
N ASP A 157 10.66 4.49 6.72
CA ASP A 157 11.63 3.39 6.91
C ASP A 157 12.05 2.77 5.56
N PRO A 158 13.29 2.24 5.42
CA PRO A 158 13.73 1.53 4.23
C PRO A 158 12.80 0.37 3.93
N GLN A 159 12.30 0.35 2.70
CA GLN A 159 11.24 -0.55 2.29
C GLN A 159 11.75 -1.99 2.22
N SER A 160 11.18 -2.87 3.04
CA SER A 160 11.27 -4.32 2.82
C SER A 160 10.57 -4.63 1.50
N THR A 161 11.26 -5.29 0.58
CA THR A 161 10.69 -5.76 -0.70
C THR A 161 10.34 -7.25 -0.64
N ARG A 162 10.34 -7.84 0.56
CA ARG A 162 10.16 -9.27 0.81
C ARG A 162 8.97 -9.86 0.07
N TYR A 163 7.86 -9.13 0.00
CA TYR A 163 6.61 -9.59 -0.59
C TYR A 163 6.35 -9.02 -1.98
N GLN A 164 7.23 -8.18 -2.51
CA GLN A 164 7.01 -7.46 -3.77
C GLN A 164 6.64 -8.40 -4.91
N ARG A 165 7.41 -9.48 -5.15
CA ARG A 165 7.11 -10.45 -6.22
C ARG A 165 5.73 -11.11 -6.04
N SER A 166 5.39 -11.47 -4.81
CA SER A 166 4.08 -12.07 -4.52
C SER A 166 2.93 -11.08 -4.68
N ILE A 167 3.18 -9.79 -4.51
CA ILE A 167 2.20 -8.72 -4.75
C ILE A 167 2.07 -8.47 -6.26
N GLU A 168 3.19 -8.39 -6.99
CA GLU A 168 3.21 -8.24 -8.45
C GLU A 168 2.37 -9.30 -9.15
N GLN A 169 2.50 -10.56 -8.71
CA GLN A 169 1.74 -11.69 -9.23
C GLN A 169 0.22 -11.54 -9.09
N LEU A 170 -0.28 -10.79 -8.11
CA LEU A 170 -1.73 -10.55 -7.98
C LEU A 170 -2.30 -9.80 -9.19
N PHE A 171 -1.48 -8.98 -9.85
CA PHE A 171 -1.92 -8.06 -10.90
C PHE A 171 -1.56 -8.54 -12.32
N GLN A 172 -0.91 -9.69 -12.47
CA GLN A 172 -0.35 -10.19 -13.74
C GLN A 172 -1.30 -11.09 -14.55
N ASN A 173 -2.52 -11.34 -14.06
CA ASN A 173 -3.49 -12.25 -14.69
C ASN A 173 -4.58 -11.49 -15.44
#